data_AF-A0A5N6EHT9-F1
#
_entry.id   AF-A0A5N6EHT9-F1
#
_cell.length_a   1.000
_cell.length_b   1.000
_cell.length_c   1.000
_cell.angle_alpha   90.00
_cell.angle_beta   90.00
_cell.angle_gamma   90.00
#
_symmetry.space_group_name_H-M   'P 1'
#
loop_
_entity.id
_entity.type
_entity.pdbx_description
1 polymer ?
#
loop_
_entity_poly.entity_id
_entity_poly.type
_entity_poly.pdbx_seq_one_letter_code
_entity_poly.pdbx_strand_id
1 'polypeptide(L)'
;MVVSSLVRRGMELASDMPMNSKNPEVPSIHLSGWLAGLFVFSVLAFFFVVFSIEYTYGMVVAALAAVEETNPDIYIRVKTDSNPDKNVDTAEPEADILRPQPITSNLRTTIKHLRARAGFWSRFRGFGLFFTYSLAEGFLFSILPVSMTNFAGQLVARMIIGMALANLELTWVHIVISEPSPKRFYQRIPGFKSWLRIAPVVAFEQGAVCAAFYIPLLIAGAAGALSDLVVDPNANIPPAELVSRAATAIAIPSLLAGLVAIPARAVTIRVAASMLPKEDEAIIPFDRSFGGKVVPATLGGSGKLSIKDAWATFDGPARIRYLKVIGKAFAMEFAAMILFSFVLGCQVHAGALTYGVRRSEVSA
;
A
#
# COMPACT_ATOMS: atom_id res chain seq x y z
N MET A 1 -33.90 5.92 -7.10
CA MET A 1 -34.99 5.62 -6.14
C MET A 1 -34.95 4.23 -5.50
N VAL A 2 -34.08 3.30 -5.91
CA VAL A 2 -33.99 1.93 -5.33
C VAL A 2 -33.03 1.83 -4.13
N VAL A 3 -32.03 2.72 -4.04
CA VAL A 3 -31.06 2.73 -2.93
C VAL A 3 -31.72 3.12 -1.60
N SER A 4 -32.71 4.03 -1.62
CA SER A 4 -33.39 4.48 -0.41
C SER A 4 -34.29 3.39 0.21
N SER A 5 -34.88 2.50 -0.59
CA SER A 5 -35.75 1.44 -0.07
C SER A 5 -34.95 0.29 0.57
N LEU A 6 -33.75 0.00 0.06
CA LEU A 6 -32.84 -0.98 0.66
C LEU A 6 -32.23 -0.46 1.97
N VAL A 7 -31.80 0.81 2.00
CA VAL A 7 -31.29 1.46 3.21
C VAL A 7 -32.40 1.55 4.26
N ARG A 8 -33.63 1.94 3.86
CA ARG A 8 -34.78 2.00 4.75
C ARG A 8 -35.15 0.63 5.31
N ARG A 9 -35.16 -0.43 4.47
CA ARG A 9 -35.39 -1.81 4.95
C ARG A 9 -34.30 -2.32 5.87
N GLY A 10 -33.04 -1.96 5.62
CA GLY A 10 -31.94 -2.28 6.52
C GLY A 10 -32.08 -1.59 7.88
N MET A 11 -32.58 -0.35 7.90
CA MET A 11 -32.86 0.39 9.13
C MET A 11 -34.10 -0.13 9.86
N GLU A 12 -35.17 -0.50 9.15
CA GLU A 12 -36.39 -1.11 9.71
C GLU A 12 -36.06 -2.47 10.38
N LEU A 13 -35.22 -3.30 9.75
CA LEU A 13 -34.73 -4.55 10.35
C LEU A 13 -33.83 -4.35 11.58
N ALA A 14 -33.10 -3.24 11.65
CA ALA A 14 -32.29 -2.90 12.81
C ALA A 14 -33.13 -2.29 13.95
N SER A 15 -34.24 -1.62 13.65
CA SER A 15 -35.15 -1.04 14.65
C SER A 15 -36.13 -2.04 15.25
N ASP A 16 -36.46 -3.11 14.53
CA ASP A 16 -37.33 -4.20 15.03
C ASP A 16 -36.61 -5.15 16.01
N MET A 17 -35.32 -4.91 16.29
CA MET A 17 -34.62 -5.61 17.36
C MET A 17 -35.15 -5.12 18.72
N PRO A 18 -35.72 -5.99 19.57
CA PRO A 18 -36.41 -5.58 20.79
C PRO A 18 -35.42 -5.07 21.84
N MET A 19 -35.15 -3.75 21.84
CA MET A 19 -34.31 -3.09 22.86
C MET A 19 -35.08 -2.61 24.11
N ASN A 20 -36.36 -3.00 24.25
CA ASN A 20 -37.22 -2.50 25.33
C ASN A 20 -37.70 -3.58 26.31
N SER A 21 -36.81 -4.49 26.72
CA SER A 21 -37.06 -5.36 27.87
C SER A 21 -36.33 -4.81 29.11
N LYS A 22 -37.04 -4.74 30.23
CA LYS A 22 -36.60 -4.19 31.54
C LYS A 22 -35.46 -4.98 32.22
N ASN A 23 -34.85 -5.93 31.53
CA ASN A 23 -33.68 -6.69 31.97
C ASN A 23 -32.62 -6.59 30.88
N PRO A 24 -31.34 -6.32 31.19
CA PRO A 24 -30.29 -6.33 30.18
C PRO A 24 -30.11 -7.77 29.66
N GLU A 25 -30.84 -8.10 28.60
CA GLU A 25 -30.69 -9.33 27.85
C GLU A 25 -29.30 -9.31 27.21
N VAL A 26 -28.35 -10.03 27.81
CA VAL A 26 -27.01 -10.20 27.25
C VAL A 26 -27.16 -10.98 25.95
N PRO A 27 -26.83 -10.41 24.77
CA PRO A 27 -26.90 -11.14 23.51
C PRO A 27 -25.88 -12.28 23.55
N SER A 28 -26.34 -13.52 23.68
CA SER A 28 -25.46 -14.68 23.55
C SER A 28 -25.22 -14.95 22.07
N ILE A 29 -23.99 -14.74 21.61
CA ILE A 29 -23.53 -15.12 20.28
C ILE A 29 -23.39 -16.65 20.27
N HIS A 30 -24.35 -17.33 19.64
CA HIS A 30 -24.25 -18.76 19.40
C HIS A 30 -23.48 -18.96 18.09
N LEU A 31 -22.27 -19.50 18.22
CA LEU A 31 -21.39 -19.91 17.13
C LEU A 31 -21.70 -21.36 16.77
N SER A 32 -22.34 -21.60 15.63
CA SER A 32 -22.45 -22.96 15.07
C SER A 32 -21.03 -23.47 14.75
N GLY A 33 -20.54 -24.49 15.47
CA GLY A 33 -19.10 -24.79 15.54
C GLY A 33 -18.36 -24.86 14.20
N TRP A 34 -18.91 -25.57 13.21
CA TRP A 34 -18.28 -25.67 11.88
C TRP A 34 -18.46 -24.41 11.02
N LEU A 35 -19.63 -23.76 11.10
CA LEU A 35 -19.94 -22.53 10.35
C LEU A 35 -19.13 -21.34 10.88
N ALA A 36 -18.91 -21.28 12.19
CA ALA A 36 -18.04 -20.34 12.88
C ALA A 36 -16.58 -20.52 12.47
N GLY A 37 -16.09 -21.77 12.40
CA GLY A 37 -14.75 -22.06 11.88
C GLY A 37 -14.56 -21.58 10.44
N LEU A 38 -15.54 -21.85 9.58
CA LEU A 38 -15.56 -21.38 8.19
C LEU A 38 -15.62 -19.85 8.08
N PHE A 39 -16.36 -19.19 8.98
CA PHE A 39 -16.41 -17.73 9.08
C PHE A 39 -15.05 -17.13 9.47
N VAL A 40 -14.43 -17.63 10.54
CA VAL A 40 -13.08 -17.19 10.97
C VAL A 40 -12.06 -17.40 9.86
N PHE A 41 -12.08 -18.56 9.20
CA PHE A 41 -11.21 -18.83 8.05
C PHE A 41 -11.42 -17.82 6.92
N SER A 42 -12.68 -17.48 6.62
CA SER A 42 -13.03 -16.54 5.55
C SER A 42 -12.57 -15.12 5.87
N VAL A 43 -12.65 -14.70 7.15
CA VAL A 43 -12.10 -13.43 7.63
C VAL A 43 -10.57 -13.41 7.51
N LEU A 44 -9.89 -14.47 7.94
CA LEU A 44 -8.43 -14.57 7.82
C LEU A 44 -7.98 -14.60 6.35
N ALA A 45 -8.70 -15.33 5.50
CA ALA A 45 -8.45 -15.38 4.06
C ALA A 45 -8.67 -14.02 3.40
N PHE A 46 -9.70 -13.27 3.81
CA PHE A 46 -9.93 -11.90 3.35
C PHE A 46 -8.71 -11.01 3.64
N PHE A 47 -8.27 -10.97 4.90
CA PHE A 47 -7.10 -10.17 5.28
C PHE A 47 -5.85 -10.60 4.52
N PHE A 48 -5.61 -11.91 4.39
CA PHE A 48 -4.47 -12.43 3.65
C PHE A 48 -4.51 -12.06 2.16
N VAL A 49 -5.67 -12.15 1.51
CA VAL A 49 -5.83 -11.81 0.09
C VAL A 49 -5.63 -10.32 -0.14
N VAL A 50 -6.29 -9.46 0.63
CA VAL A 50 -6.13 -7.99 0.52
C VAL A 50 -4.68 -7.61 0.78
N PHE A 51 -4.08 -8.13 1.86
CA PHE A 51 -2.68 -7.92 2.17
C PHE A 51 -1.75 -8.37 1.04
N SER A 52 -1.98 -9.56 0.48
CA SER A 52 -1.15 -10.09 -0.61
C SER A 52 -1.27 -9.25 -1.89
N ILE A 53 -2.46 -8.70 -2.18
CA ILE A 53 -2.68 -7.84 -3.35
C ILE A 53 -1.93 -6.52 -3.16
N GLU A 54 -2.13 -5.84 -2.03
CA GLU A 54 -1.47 -4.57 -1.73
C GLU A 54 0.05 -4.75 -1.73
N TYR A 55 0.54 -5.79 -1.04
CA TYR A 55 1.97 -6.05 -0.95
C TYR A 55 2.60 -6.32 -2.32
N THR A 56 1.99 -7.20 -3.12
CA THR A 56 2.58 -7.62 -4.39
C THR A 56 2.45 -6.53 -5.44
N TYR A 57 1.26 -5.95 -5.61
CA TYR A 57 0.96 -5.07 -6.73
C TYR A 57 1.05 -3.59 -6.35
N GLY A 58 0.50 -3.21 -5.19
CA GLY A 58 0.50 -1.84 -4.69
C GLY A 58 1.87 -1.37 -4.19
N MET A 59 2.69 -2.28 -3.67
CA MET A 59 4.03 -1.97 -3.17
C MET A 59 5.15 -2.48 -4.07
N VAL A 60 5.31 -3.80 -4.25
CA VAL A 60 6.46 -4.36 -4.98
C VAL A 60 6.45 -3.98 -6.46
N VAL A 61 5.37 -4.28 -7.19
CA VAL A 61 5.29 -3.95 -8.63
C VAL A 61 5.22 -2.45 -8.87
N ALA A 62 4.54 -1.69 -8.00
CA ALA A 62 4.51 -0.23 -8.10
C ALA A 62 5.90 0.39 -7.92
N ALA A 63 6.71 -0.09 -6.97
CA ALA A 63 8.08 0.38 -6.80
C ALA A 63 8.95 0.11 -8.03
N LEU A 64 8.81 -1.07 -8.63
CA LEU A 64 9.49 -1.39 -9.90
C LEU A 64 9.03 -0.45 -11.02
N ALA A 65 7.73 -0.20 -11.13
CA ALA A 65 7.18 0.67 -12.18
C ALA A 65 7.62 2.13 -12.04
N ALA A 66 7.81 2.60 -10.80
CA ALA A 66 8.25 3.96 -10.49
C ALA A 66 9.71 4.24 -10.90
N VAL A 67 10.56 3.20 -10.92
CA VAL A 67 11.99 3.33 -11.25
C VAL A 67 12.32 2.88 -12.66
N GLU A 68 11.56 1.95 -13.24
CA GLU A 68 11.85 1.38 -14.57
C GLU A 68 11.92 2.46 -15.65
N GLU A 69 12.94 2.35 -16.50
CA GLU A 69 13.11 3.24 -17.64
C GLU A 69 12.14 2.90 -18.78
N THR A 70 11.52 3.93 -19.38
CA THR A 70 10.57 3.75 -20.49
C THR A 70 11.24 3.30 -21.77
N ASN A 71 12.49 3.73 -21.99
CA ASN A 71 13.28 3.38 -23.16
C ASN A 71 14.68 2.97 -22.70
N PRO A 72 14.86 1.74 -22.19
CA PRO A 72 16.21 1.29 -21.86
C PRO A 72 17.02 1.34 -23.15
N ASP A 73 18.16 2.02 -23.12
CA ASP A 73 19.03 2.17 -24.28
C ASP A 73 19.16 0.83 -25.03
N ILE A 74 19.04 0.90 -26.36
CA ILE A 74 19.05 -0.24 -27.26
C ILE A 74 20.28 -1.09 -26.93
N TYR A 75 20.09 -2.22 -26.24
CA TYR A 75 21.09 -3.27 -26.22
C TYR A 75 21.19 -3.76 -27.67
N ILE A 76 22.11 -3.19 -28.43
CA ILE A 76 22.58 -3.80 -29.66
C ILE A 76 23.22 -5.11 -29.20
N ARG A 77 22.44 -6.19 -29.21
CA ARG A 77 23.00 -7.53 -29.27
C ARG A 77 23.75 -7.57 -30.60
N VAL A 78 25.04 -7.25 -30.56
CA VAL A 78 25.95 -7.59 -31.64
C VAL A 78 25.87 -9.10 -31.76
N LYS A 79 25.12 -9.59 -32.75
CA LYS A 79 25.19 -11.00 -33.12
C LYS A 79 26.61 -11.22 -33.61
N THR A 80 27.43 -11.87 -32.81
CA THR A 80 28.76 -12.33 -33.21
C THR A 80 28.61 -13.54 -34.14
N ASP A 81 27.97 -13.35 -35.29
CA ASP A 81 27.96 -14.31 -36.39
C ASP A 81 28.54 -13.60 -37.62
N SER A 82 29.81 -13.20 -37.53
CA SER A 82 30.60 -12.91 -38.74
C SER A 82 30.89 -14.24 -39.43
N ASN A 83 29.91 -14.73 -40.18
CA ASN A 83 30.15 -15.71 -41.23
C ASN A 83 30.47 -14.93 -42.52
N PRO A 84 31.70 -14.97 -43.05
CA PRO A 84 32.13 -14.13 -44.15
C PRO A 84 31.56 -14.53 -45.53
N ASP A 85 30.74 -15.60 -45.63
CA ASP A 85 30.29 -16.15 -46.92
C ASP A 85 28.80 -15.96 -47.25
N LYS A 86 28.13 -14.92 -46.72
CA LYS A 86 26.78 -14.56 -47.20
C LYS A 86 26.81 -13.31 -48.07
N ASN A 87 26.59 -13.54 -49.37
CA ASN A 87 26.34 -12.53 -50.38
C ASN A 87 25.34 -11.48 -49.88
N VAL A 88 25.69 -10.23 -50.11
CA VAL A 88 24.88 -9.04 -49.81
C VAL A 88 23.67 -9.03 -50.73
N ASP A 89 22.55 -9.58 -50.26
CA ASP A 89 21.25 -9.31 -50.86
C ASP A 89 20.72 -7.98 -50.31
N THR A 90 20.65 -7.00 -51.22
CA THR A 90 20.15 -5.65 -51.03
C THR A 90 18.62 -5.67 -50.86
N ALA A 91 18.16 -6.18 -49.73
CA ALA A 91 16.82 -6.00 -49.18
C ALA A 91 16.84 -6.46 -47.72
N GLU A 92 17.56 -5.73 -46.87
CA GLU A 92 17.30 -5.83 -45.44
C GLU A 92 15.85 -5.38 -45.23
N PRO A 93 14.93 -6.24 -44.75
CA PRO A 93 13.77 -5.70 -44.11
C PRO A 93 14.32 -4.89 -42.95
N GLU A 94 14.02 -3.59 -42.89
CA GLU A 94 14.18 -2.80 -41.66
C GLU A 94 13.73 -3.71 -40.52
N ALA A 95 14.68 -4.26 -39.79
CA ALA A 95 14.39 -5.17 -38.71
C ALA A 95 13.63 -4.30 -37.74
N ASP A 96 12.30 -4.44 -37.73
CA ASP A 96 11.38 -3.70 -36.88
C ASP A 96 12.04 -3.63 -35.52
N ILE A 97 12.62 -2.47 -35.20
CA ILE A 97 13.45 -2.27 -34.01
C ILE A 97 12.42 -2.21 -32.90
N LEU A 98 11.92 -3.39 -32.52
CA LEU A 98 10.91 -3.58 -31.50
C LEU A 98 11.55 -3.10 -30.21
N ARG A 99 11.33 -1.81 -29.92
CA ARG A 99 11.77 -1.14 -28.71
C ARG A 99 11.36 -2.05 -27.55
N PRO A 100 12.31 -2.54 -26.74
CA PRO A 100 11.99 -3.47 -25.68
C PRO A 100 10.96 -2.81 -24.76
N GLN A 101 9.76 -3.37 -24.72
CA GLN A 101 8.70 -2.83 -23.89
C GLN A 101 9.11 -2.93 -22.42
N PRO A 102 8.79 -1.92 -21.59
CA PRO A 102 9.03 -1.99 -20.16
C PRO A 102 8.41 -3.25 -19.56
N ILE A 103 9.15 -3.93 -18.68
CA ILE A 103 8.76 -5.17 -17.99
C ILE A 103 7.53 -4.91 -17.10
N THR A 104 7.38 -3.70 -16.59
CA THR A 104 6.22 -3.27 -15.77
C THR A 104 5.02 -2.80 -16.58
N SER A 105 5.04 -2.94 -17.91
CA SER A 105 3.88 -2.64 -18.78
C SER A 105 2.64 -3.50 -18.45
N ASN A 106 2.86 -4.73 -17.99
CA ASN A 106 1.80 -5.66 -17.62
C ASN A 106 2.17 -6.44 -16.35
N LEU A 107 1.25 -6.47 -15.38
CA LEU A 107 1.41 -7.19 -14.11
C LEU A 107 1.84 -8.65 -14.32
N ARG A 108 1.24 -9.36 -15.29
CA ARG A 108 1.60 -10.77 -15.56
C ARG A 108 3.05 -10.90 -16.03
N THR A 109 3.48 -10.02 -16.92
CA THR A 109 4.85 -9.98 -17.43
C THR A 109 5.82 -9.68 -16.29
N THR A 110 5.49 -8.72 -15.42
CA THR A 110 6.32 -8.38 -14.26
C THR A 110 6.44 -9.56 -13.29
N ILE A 111 5.33 -10.22 -12.93
CA ILE A 111 5.38 -11.37 -12.03
C ILE A 111 6.14 -12.54 -12.67
N LYS A 112 5.98 -12.78 -13.98
CA LYS A 112 6.75 -13.80 -14.70
C LYS A 112 8.24 -13.49 -14.67
N HIS A 113 8.63 -12.24 -14.92
CA HIS A 113 10.01 -11.77 -14.83
C HIS A 113 10.59 -11.93 -13.42
N LEU A 114 9.86 -11.45 -12.41
CA LEU A 114 10.26 -11.60 -11.01
C LEU A 114 10.44 -13.06 -10.62
N ARG A 115 9.53 -13.95 -11.05
CA ARG A 115 9.64 -15.40 -10.80
C ARG A 115 10.82 -16.03 -11.53
N ALA A 116 11.12 -15.59 -12.75
CA ALA A 116 12.26 -16.07 -13.52
C ALA A 116 13.59 -15.65 -12.89
N ARG A 117 13.69 -14.43 -12.35
CA ARG A 117 14.93 -13.90 -11.74
C ARG A 117 15.12 -14.31 -10.28
N ALA A 118 14.04 -14.45 -9.51
CA ALA A 118 14.10 -14.56 -8.05
C ALA A 118 13.33 -15.74 -7.46
N GLY A 119 12.80 -16.64 -8.29
CA GLY A 119 12.09 -17.83 -7.84
C GLY A 119 10.65 -17.59 -7.42
N PHE A 120 10.03 -18.61 -6.83
CA PHE A 120 8.59 -18.62 -6.54
C PHE A 120 8.13 -17.56 -5.52
N TRP A 121 8.96 -17.27 -4.51
CA TRP A 121 8.67 -16.31 -3.44
C TRP A 121 8.96 -14.85 -3.84
N SER A 122 9.24 -14.61 -5.12
CA SER A 122 9.58 -13.28 -5.65
C SER A 122 8.47 -12.22 -5.49
N ARG A 123 7.22 -12.65 -5.27
CA ARG A 123 6.07 -11.78 -4.99
C ARG A 123 6.13 -11.13 -3.60
N PHE A 124 6.74 -11.82 -2.63
CA PHE A 124 6.87 -11.37 -1.25
C PHE A 124 8.30 -10.87 -0.96
N ARG A 125 9.00 -10.35 -1.97
CA ARG A 125 10.36 -9.82 -1.82
C ARG A 125 10.38 -8.70 -0.79
N GLY A 126 11.32 -8.76 0.14
CA GLY A 126 11.44 -7.78 1.22
C GLY A 126 10.41 -7.95 2.34
N PHE A 127 9.54 -8.98 2.32
CA PHE A 127 8.44 -9.09 3.27
C PHE A 127 8.90 -9.18 4.72
N GLY A 128 9.98 -9.92 5.02
CA GLY A 128 10.52 -9.98 6.40
C GLY A 128 10.98 -8.62 6.92
N LEU A 129 11.58 -7.79 6.06
CA LEU A 129 11.97 -6.43 6.42
C LEU A 129 10.76 -5.51 6.54
N PHE A 130 9.80 -5.60 5.61
CA PHE A 130 8.54 -4.86 5.68
C PHE A 130 7.81 -5.16 6.99
N PHE A 131 7.70 -6.44 7.35
CA PHE A 131 7.07 -6.86 8.61
C PHE A 131 7.81 -6.31 9.84
N THR A 132 9.15 -6.35 9.83
CA THR A 132 9.97 -5.76 10.89
C THR A 132 9.76 -4.25 10.98
N TYR A 133 9.70 -3.56 9.84
CA TYR A 133 9.40 -2.14 9.74
C TYR A 133 8.01 -1.83 10.32
N SER A 134 6.96 -2.56 9.94
CA SER A 134 5.59 -2.36 10.43
C SER A 134 5.47 -2.61 11.93
N LEU A 135 6.13 -3.64 12.46
CA LEU A 135 6.15 -3.89 13.90
C LEU A 135 6.89 -2.79 14.66
N ALA A 136 8.02 -2.31 14.15
CA ALA A 136 8.78 -1.22 14.76
C ALA A 136 7.97 0.09 14.74
N GLU A 137 7.30 0.39 13.62
CA GLU A 137 6.42 1.56 13.51
C GLU A 137 5.29 1.49 14.55
N GLY A 138 4.56 0.36 14.60
CA GLY A 138 3.47 0.16 15.57
C GLY A 138 3.93 0.24 17.02
N PHE A 139 5.09 -0.36 17.34
CA PHE A 139 5.68 -0.28 18.66
C PHE A 139 6.03 1.16 19.05
N LEU A 140 6.70 1.91 18.17
CA LEU A 140 7.05 3.31 18.42
C LEU A 140 5.82 4.20 18.61
N PHE A 141 4.75 3.97 17.85
CA PHE A 141 3.48 4.67 18.07
C PHE A 141 2.84 4.34 19.42
N SER A 142 2.91 3.07 19.84
CA SER A 142 2.27 2.62 21.09
C SER A 142 2.89 3.22 22.35
N ILE A 143 4.17 3.57 22.31
CA ILE A 143 4.90 4.13 23.46
C ILE A 143 4.90 5.66 23.49
N LEU A 144 4.51 6.32 22.39
CA LEU A 144 4.46 7.78 22.34
C LEU A 144 3.22 8.29 23.10
N PRO A 145 3.38 9.25 24.04
CA PRO A 145 2.27 9.81 24.82
C PRO A 145 1.46 10.84 24.02
N VAL A 146 1.02 10.49 22.81
CA VAL A 146 0.26 11.39 21.92
C VAL A 146 -1.18 10.91 21.84
N SER A 147 -2.10 11.74 22.35
CA SER A 147 -3.54 11.48 22.24
C SER A 147 -3.97 11.33 20.77
N MET A 148 -4.93 10.45 20.50
CA MET A 148 -5.54 10.28 19.17
C MET A 148 -6.24 11.55 18.68
N THR A 149 -6.67 12.41 19.59
CA THR A 149 -7.32 13.69 19.28
C THR A 149 -6.34 14.83 19.01
N ASN A 150 -5.05 14.65 19.32
CA ASN A 150 -4.02 15.66 19.06
C ASN A 150 -3.46 15.51 17.64
N PHE A 151 -4.22 15.94 16.63
CA PHE A 151 -3.84 15.79 15.22
C PHE A 151 -2.47 16.39 14.87
N ALA A 152 -2.11 17.54 15.46
CA ALA A 152 -0.79 18.15 15.26
C ALA A 152 0.33 17.29 15.87
N GLY A 153 0.12 16.77 17.08
CA GLY A 153 1.03 15.82 17.72
C GLY A 153 1.17 14.53 16.91
N GLN A 154 0.07 14.01 16.35
CA GLN A 154 0.07 12.82 15.49
C GLN A 154 0.86 13.04 14.19
N LEU A 155 0.73 14.21 13.57
CA LEU A 155 1.51 14.59 12.39
C LEU A 155 3.02 14.63 12.70
N VAL A 156 3.40 15.27 13.80
CA VAL A 156 4.81 15.35 14.22
C VAL A 156 5.36 13.97 14.57
N ALA A 157 4.59 13.16 15.31
CA ALA A 157 4.96 11.79 15.65
C ALA A 157 5.21 10.92 14.40
N ARG A 158 4.34 11.01 13.39
CA ARG A 158 4.50 10.31 12.09
C ARG A 158 5.79 10.68 11.38
N MET A 159 6.12 11.98 11.33
CA MET A 159 7.38 12.41 10.72
C MET A 159 8.60 11.92 11.50
N ILE A 160 8.59 12.00 12.84
CA ILE A 160 9.70 11.55 13.69
C ILE A 160 9.92 10.04 13.55
N ILE A 161 8.85 9.25 13.65
CA ILE A 161 8.92 7.79 13.50
C ILE A 161 9.39 7.42 12.09
N GLY A 162 8.82 8.04 11.05
CA GLY A 162 9.25 7.82 9.66
C GLY A 162 10.73 8.10 9.46
N MET A 163 11.24 9.22 9.99
CA MET A 163 12.67 9.53 9.97
C MET A 163 13.49 8.47 10.70
N ALA A 164 13.07 8.04 11.89
CA ALA A 164 13.79 7.03 12.67
C ALA A 164 13.90 5.69 11.91
N LEU A 165 12.87 5.34 11.14
CA LEU A 165 12.79 4.09 10.36
C LEU A 165 13.22 4.25 8.89
N ALA A 166 13.68 5.43 8.46
CA ALA A 166 14.00 5.72 7.07
C ALA A 166 15.02 4.76 6.44
N ASN A 167 15.97 4.26 7.22
CA ASN A 167 16.93 3.26 6.73
C ASN A 167 16.26 1.90 6.43
N LEU A 168 15.23 1.50 7.18
CA LEU A 168 14.49 0.27 6.91
C LEU A 168 13.69 0.40 5.61
N GLU A 169 13.04 1.54 5.40
CA GLU A 169 12.33 1.84 4.15
C GLU A 169 13.29 1.85 2.96
N LEU A 170 14.42 2.54 3.07
CA LEU A 170 15.49 2.53 2.06
C LEU A 170 15.94 1.09 1.72
N THR A 171 16.17 0.28 2.76
CA THR A 171 16.60 -1.11 2.60
C THR A 171 15.51 -1.95 1.93
N TRP A 172 14.24 -1.68 2.23
CA TRP A 172 13.11 -2.37 1.61
C TRP A 172 13.06 -2.06 0.11
N VAL A 173 13.19 -0.80 -0.28
CA VAL A 173 13.27 -0.40 -1.69
C VAL A 173 14.46 -1.10 -2.37
N HIS A 174 15.64 -1.09 -1.75
CA HIS A 174 16.84 -1.77 -2.30
C HIS A 174 16.61 -3.26 -2.52
N ILE A 175 15.98 -3.96 -1.56
CA ILE A 175 15.66 -5.39 -1.73
C ILE A 175 14.63 -5.62 -2.85
N VAL A 176 13.66 -4.73 -3.00
CA VAL A 176 12.64 -4.84 -4.05
C VAL A 176 13.25 -4.68 -5.45
N ILE A 177 14.11 -3.66 -5.63
CA ILE A 177 14.67 -3.31 -6.95
C ILE A 177 15.96 -4.06 -7.30
N SER A 178 16.67 -4.66 -6.33
CA SER A 178 17.93 -5.38 -6.61
C SER A 178 17.69 -6.81 -7.06
N GLU A 179 18.72 -7.44 -7.61
CA GLU A 179 18.76 -8.90 -7.75
C GLU A 179 18.73 -9.62 -6.40
N PRO A 180 18.28 -10.89 -6.35
CA PRO A 180 18.41 -11.70 -5.14
C PRO A 180 19.85 -11.71 -4.63
N SER A 181 20.04 -11.34 -3.36
CA SER A 181 21.35 -11.34 -2.72
C SER A 181 21.43 -12.48 -1.71
N PRO A 182 22.60 -13.12 -1.52
CA PRO A 182 22.82 -14.07 -0.44
C PRO A 182 22.85 -13.40 0.96
N LYS A 183 22.99 -12.06 1.02
CA LYS A 183 23.02 -11.31 2.28
C LYS A 183 21.65 -11.31 2.94
N ARG A 184 21.62 -11.45 4.28
CA ARG A 184 20.38 -11.29 5.06
C ARG A 184 19.97 -9.81 5.09
N PHE A 185 18.68 -9.53 5.24
CA PHE A 185 18.16 -8.16 5.14
C PHE A 185 18.84 -7.18 6.12
N TYR A 186 19.13 -7.61 7.35
CA TYR A 186 19.76 -6.74 8.36
C TYR A 186 21.21 -6.37 8.03
N GLN A 187 21.90 -7.17 7.21
CA GLN A 187 23.25 -6.87 6.73
C GLN A 187 23.24 -5.85 5.58
N ARG A 188 22.06 -5.59 5.01
CA ARG A 188 21.86 -4.63 3.91
C ARG A 188 21.41 -3.26 4.43
N ILE A 189 21.15 -3.12 5.74
CA ILE A 189 20.72 -1.85 6.34
C ILE A 189 21.86 -0.83 6.23
N PRO A 190 21.66 0.31 5.56
CA PRO A 190 22.67 1.34 5.42
C PRO A 190 23.04 2.00 6.75
N GLY A 191 24.25 2.57 6.82
CA GLY A 191 24.71 3.30 8.00
C GLY A 191 24.11 4.72 8.13
N PHE A 192 24.55 5.44 9.15
CA PHE A 192 24.07 6.79 9.49
C PHE A 192 24.26 7.84 8.37
N LYS A 193 25.31 7.72 7.54
CA LYS A 193 25.52 8.62 6.40
C LYS A 193 24.40 8.54 5.37
N SER A 194 23.86 7.35 5.14
CA SER A 194 22.70 7.15 4.25
C SER A 194 21.41 7.64 4.91
N TRP A 195 21.29 7.46 6.23
CA TRP A 195 20.16 7.99 7.00
C TRP A 195 20.02 9.50 6.83
N LEU A 196 21.10 10.28 6.99
CA LEU A 196 21.09 11.74 6.78
C LEU A 196 20.61 12.14 5.38
N ARG A 197 20.78 11.27 4.38
CA ARG A 197 20.37 11.52 3.01
C ARG A 197 18.90 11.17 2.78
N ILE A 198 18.40 10.08 3.35
CA ILE A 198 17.05 9.57 3.08
C ILE A 198 16.00 10.07 4.09
N ALA A 199 16.37 10.31 5.35
CA ALA A 199 15.43 10.69 6.39
C ALA A 199 14.61 11.95 6.07
N PRO A 200 15.17 13.04 5.49
CA PRO A 200 14.37 14.20 5.11
C PRO A 200 13.34 13.90 4.01
N VAL A 201 13.60 12.92 3.15
CA VAL A 201 12.68 12.52 2.07
C VAL A 201 11.52 11.71 2.62
N VAL A 202 11.82 10.76 3.52
CA VAL A 202 10.78 10.01 4.25
C VAL A 202 9.94 10.93 5.13
N ALA A 203 10.57 11.90 5.81
CA ALA A 203 9.85 12.93 6.57
C ALA A 203 8.88 13.72 5.69
N PHE A 204 9.33 14.12 4.49
CA PHE A 204 8.50 14.82 3.52
C PHE A 204 7.32 13.96 3.07
N GLU A 205 7.54 12.68 2.75
CA GLU A 205 6.45 11.78 2.38
C GLU A 205 5.43 11.63 3.51
N GLN A 206 5.89 11.25 4.71
CA GLN A 206 5.02 11.05 5.88
C GLN A 206 4.28 12.35 6.22
N GLY A 207 4.98 13.49 6.18
CA GLY A 207 4.41 14.81 6.41
C GLY A 207 3.34 15.15 5.38
N ALA A 208 3.59 14.94 4.09
CA ALA A 208 2.63 15.22 3.02
C ALA A 208 1.36 14.36 3.13
N VAL A 209 1.52 13.05 3.34
CA VAL A 209 0.40 12.10 3.48
C VAL A 209 -0.41 12.38 4.75
N CYS A 210 0.28 12.59 5.87
CA CYS A 210 -0.40 12.88 7.13
C CYS A 210 -1.06 14.26 7.12
N ALA A 211 -0.45 15.27 6.50
CA ALA A 211 -1.06 16.59 6.34
C ALA A 211 -2.34 16.50 5.50
N ALA A 212 -2.31 15.74 4.41
CA ALA A 212 -3.47 15.48 3.57
C ALA A 212 -4.62 14.78 4.32
N PHE A 213 -4.33 14.02 5.38
CA PHE A 213 -5.33 13.42 6.25
C PHE A 213 -5.80 14.38 7.37
N TYR A 214 -4.88 14.97 8.12
CA TYR A 214 -5.20 15.72 9.33
C TYR A 214 -5.66 17.16 9.08
N ILE A 215 -5.22 17.82 7.99
CA ILE A 215 -5.67 19.19 7.69
C ILE A 215 -7.18 19.24 7.42
N PRO A 216 -7.77 18.38 6.58
CA PRO A 216 -9.22 18.36 6.40
C PRO A 216 -9.98 18.11 7.71
N LEU A 217 -9.47 17.24 8.59
CA LEU A 217 -10.06 17.00 9.90
C LEU A 217 -9.97 18.22 10.81
N LEU A 218 -8.84 18.94 10.81
CA LEU A 218 -8.68 20.19 11.56
C LEU A 218 -9.66 21.26 11.08
N ILE A 219 -9.83 21.41 9.77
CA ILE A 219 -10.79 22.36 9.18
C ILE A 219 -12.22 21.96 9.54
N ALA A 220 -12.57 20.67 9.43
CA ALA A 220 -13.89 20.17 9.81
C ALA A 220 -14.16 20.38 11.30
N GLY A 221 -13.16 20.18 12.16
CA GLY A 221 -13.25 20.45 13.59
C GLY A 221 -13.45 21.92 13.90
N ALA A 222 -12.66 22.80 13.29
CA ALA A 222 -12.79 24.25 13.46
C ALA A 222 -14.13 24.80 12.94
N ALA A 223 -14.70 24.17 11.90
CA ALA A 223 -16.03 24.51 11.37
C ALA A 223 -17.20 23.93 12.19
N GLY A 224 -16.91 23.20 13.27
CA GLY A 224 -17.93 22.52 14.09
C GLY A 224 -18.51 21.25 13.47
N ALA A 225 -18.10 20.84 12.27
CA ALA A 225 -18.60 19.64 11.60
C ALA A 225 -18.23 18.33 12.33
N LEU A 226 -17.22 18.36 13.21
CA LEU A 226 -16.88 17.22 14.07
C LEU A 226 -17.70 17.17 15.38
N SER A 227 -18.46 18.20 15.75
CA SER A 227 -19.29 18.13 16.96
C SER A 227 -20.44 17.15 16.83
N ASP A 228 -20.91 16.89 15.60
CA ASP A 228 -21.90 15.85 15.29
C ASP A 228 -21.38 14.42 15.47
N LEU A 229 -20.06 14.26 15.67
CA LEU A 229 -19.40 12.99 15.99
C LEU A 229 -19.16 12.83 17.50
N VAL A 230 -19.29 13.89 18.29
CA VAL A 230 -19.23 13.81 19.76
C VAL A 230 -20.57 13.26 20.22
N VAL A 231 -20.63 11.94 20.37
CA VAL A 231 -21.79 11.26 20.93
C VAL A 231 -21.83 11.52 22.42
N ASP A 232 -22.91 12.15 22.89
CA ASP A 232 -23.22 12.19 24.32
C ASP A 232 -23.26 10.74 24.82
N PRO A 233 -22.47 10.35 25.84
CA PRO A 233 -22.48 8.99 26.38
C PRO A 233 -23.87 8.51 26.84
N ASN A 234 -24.84 9.43 27.03
CA ASN A 234 -26.23 9.11 27.34
C ASN A 234 -27.18 9.09 26.12
N ALA A 235 -26.69 9.43 24.91
CA ALA A 235 -27.51 9.40 23.70
C ALA A 235 -27.65 7.96 23.17
N ASN A 236 -28.89 7.48 23.07
CA ASN A 236 -29.23 6.21 22.42
C ASN A 236 -29.15 6.35 20.89
N ILE A 237 -27.93 6.47 20.36
CA ILE A 237 -27.67 6.47 18.92
C ILE A 237 -27.49 5.01 18.46
N PRO A 238 -28.20 4.54 17.43
CA PRO A 238 -27.96 3.22 16.86
C PRO A 238 -26.50 3.05 16.43
N PRO A 239 -25.82 1.94 16.74
CA PRO A 239 -24.41 1.73 16.38
C PRO A 239 -24.10 1.92 14.89
N ALA A 240 -25.06 1.57 14.01
CA ALA A 240 -24.94 1.74 12.57
C ALA A 240 -24.86 3.22 12.14
N GLU A 241 -25.59 4.10 12.82
CA GLU A 241 -25.58 5.54 12.52
C GLU A 241 -24.25 6.17 12.95
N LEU A 242 -23.73 5.79 14.12
CA LEU A 242 -22.42 6.23 14.59
C LEU A 242 -21.29 5.81 13.63
N VAL A 243 -21.30 4.55 13.19
CA VAL A 243 -20.32 4.03 12.22
C VAL A 243 -20.43 4.78 10.89
N SER A 244 -21.64 5.05 10.40
CA SER A 244 -21.85 5.79 9.15
C SER A 244 -21.34 7.23 9.22
N ARG A 245 -21.60 7.93 10.33
CA ARG A 245 -21.11 9.29 10.56
C ARG A 245 -19.59 9.32 10.64
N ALA A 246 -19.00 8.42 11.42
CA ALA A 246 -17.54 8.29 11.52
C ALA A 246 -16.91 7.96 10.16
N ALA A 247 -17.47 7.00 9.42
CA ALA A 247 -17.00 6.60 8.09
C ALA A 247 -17.04 7.77 7.10
N THR A 248 -18.10 8.58 7.13
CA THR A 248 -18.24 9.76 6.26
C THR A 248 -17.19 10.82 6.60
N ALA A 249 -16.97 11.06 7.90
CA ALA A 249 -15.99 12.04 8.37
C ALA A 249 -14.55 11.69 7.97
N ILE A 250 -14.19 10.40 7.96
CA ILE A 250 -12.84 9.95 7.61
C ILE A 250 -12.65 9.67 6.11
N ALA A 251 -13.73 9.48 5.34
CA ALA A 251 -13.65 9.08 3.93
C ALA A 251 -12.92 10.12 3.06
N ILE A 252 -13.30 11.40 3.18
CA ILE A 252 -12.67 12.49 2.40
C ILE A 252 -11.19 12.66 2.77
N PRO A 253 -10.81 12.79 4.06
CA PRO A 253 -9.41 12.80 4.48
C PRO A 253 -8.60 11.61 3.97
N SER A 254 -9.17 10.41 4.04
CA SER A 254 -8.51 9.18 3.58
C SER A 254 -8.26 9.19 2.08
N LEU A 255 -9.25 9.65 1.30
CA LEU A 255 -9.12 9.78 -0.15
C LEU A 255 -8.02 10.78 -0.52
N LEU A 256 -8.00 11.94 0.14
CA LEU A 256 -6.98 12.97 -0.10
C LEU A 256 -5.58 12.46 0.25
N ALA A 257 -5.43 11.79 1.40
CA ALA A 257 -4.18 11.17 1.82
C ALA A 257 -3.71 10.10 0.82
N GLY A 258 -4.62 9.26 0.33
CA GLY A 258 -4.32 8.27 -0.71
C GLY A 258 -3.85 8.90 -2.02
N LEU A 259 -4.51 9.97 -2.48
CA LEU A 259 -4.11 10.69 -3.69
C LEU A 259 -2.74 11.36 -3.56
N VAL A 260 -2.41 11.90 -2.38
CA VAL A 260 -1.11 12.52 -2.09
C VAL A 260 -0.01 11.46 -1.90
N ALA A 261 -0.36 10.28 -1.36
CA ALA A 261 0.59 9.17 -1.18
C ALA A 261 1.16 8.67 -2.51
N ILE A 262 0.37 8.67 -3.58
CA ILE A 262 0.80 8.20 -4.91
C ILE A 262 2.07 8.92 -5.41
N PRO A 263 2.08 10.26 -5.59
CA PRO A 263 3.27 10.99 -6.01
C PRO A 263 4.35 11.04 -4.94
N ALA A 264 4.00 11.12 -3.65
CA ALA A 264 4.97 11.17 -2.56
C ALA A 264 5.82 9.88 -2.50
N ARG A 265 5.16 8.71 -2.54
CA ARG A 265 5.84 7.41 -2.61
C ARG A 265 6.69 7.26 -3.87
N ALA A 266 6.19 7.70 -5.02
CA ALA A 266 6.98 7.64 -6.26
C ALA A 266 8.29 8.42 -6.14
N VAL A 267 8.25 9.60 -5.51
CA VAL A 267 9.45 10.41 -5.26
C VAL A 267 10.40 9.70 -4.28
N THR A 268 9.90 9.22 -3.14
CA THR A 268 10.75 8.52 -2.15
C THR A 268 11.40 7.28 -2.73
N ILE A 269 10.65 6.46 -3.48
CA ILE A 269 11.16 5.25 -4.13
C ILE A 269 12.26 5.60 -5.15
N ARG A 270 12.06 6.64 -5.98
CA ARG A 270 13.08 7.07 -6.96
C ARG A 270 14.33 7.63 -6.29
N VAL A 271 14.18 8.40 -5.21
CA VAL A 271 15.33 8.84 -4.39
C VAL A 271 16.05 7.64 -3.78
N ALA A 272 15.32 6.71 -3.18
CA ALA A 272 15.90 5.49 -2.60
C ALA A 272 16.62 4.64 -3.66
N ALA A 273 16.07 4.52 -4.86
CA ALA A 273 16.67 3.80 -5.98
C ALA A 273 17.96 4.47 -6.48
N SER A 274 18.04 5.81 -6.47
CA SER A 274 19.29 6.53 -6.77
C SER A 274 20.41 6.28 -5.76
N MET A 275 20.06 5.81 -4.56
CA MET A 275 20.99 5.47 -3.50
C MET A 275 21.35 3.97 -3.48
N LEU A 276 20.92 3.19 -4.49
CA LEU A 276 21.28 1.78 -4.60
C LEU A 276 22.82 1.64 -4.70
N PRO A 277 23.46 0.81 -3.86
CA PRO A 277 24.90 0.57 -3.93
C PRO A 277 25.31 0.05 -5.31
N LYS A 278 26.53 0.37 -5.75
CA LYS A 278 27.00 -0.01 -7.10
C LYS A 278 27.13 -1.53 -7.23
N GLU A 279 27.40 -2.20 -6.11
CA GLU A 279 27.61 -3.63 -5.98
C GLU A 279 26.33 -4.44 -6.13
N ASP A 280 25.17 -3.81 -5.91
CA ASP A 280 23.87 -4.46 -6.03
C ASP A 280 23.31 -4.21 -7.44
N GLU A 281 23.22 -5.26 -8.27
CA GLU A 281 22.59 -5.19 -9.60
C GLU A 281 21.08 -5.01 -9.51
N ALA A 282 20.49 -4.32 -10.49
CA ALA A 282 19.06 -4.05 -10.52
C ALA A 282 18.30 -5.19 -11.22
N ILE A 283 17.18 -5.63 -10.65
CA ILE A 283 16.36 -6.71 -11.24
C ILE A 283 15.62 -6.27 -12.51
N ILE A 284 15.42 -4.97 -12.68
CA ILE A 284 14.87 -4.31 -13.84
C ILE A 284 15.85 -3.23 -14.33
N PRO A 285 15.92 -2.97 -15.63
CA PRO A 285 16.74 -1.89 -16.15
C PRO A 285 16.16 -0.54 -15.69
N PHE A 286 17.00 0.27 -15.05
CA PHE A 286 16.70 1.67 -14.79
C PHE A 286 17.98 2.50 -14.81
N ASP A 287 17.85 3.76 -15.23
CA ASP A 287 18.94 4.72 -15.21
C ASP A 287 19.28 5.16 -13.78
N ARG A 288 20.43 4.70 -13.27
CA ARG A 288 20.95 5.06 -11.94
C ARG A 288 21.35 6.54 -11.83
N SER A 289 21.63 7.20 -12.96
CA SER A 289 22.00 8.61 -13.01
C SER A 289 20.76 9.53 -13.07
N PHE A 290 19.59 8.98 -13.39
CA PHE A 290 18.33 9.71 -13.63
C PHE A 290 18.53 10.94 -14.53
N GLY A 291 19.09 10.73 -15.72
CA GLY A 291 19.42 11.75 -16.71
C GLY A 291 20.62 12.59 -16.31
N GLY A 292 21.62 12.00 -15.66
CA GLY A 292 22.83 12.69 -15.19
C GLY A 292 22.62 13.60 -13.97
N LYS A 293 21.46 13.55 -13.31
CA LYS A 293 21.14 14.37 -12.13
C LYS A 293 21.74 13.82 -10.84
N VAL A 294 22.12 12.54 -10.82
CA VAL A 294 22.77 11.90 -9.68
C VAL A 294 24.28 11.87 -9.91
N VAL A 295 25.00 12.80 -9.29
CA VAL A 295 26.47 12.78 -9.27
C VAL A 295 26.92 11.93 -8.06
N PRO A 296 27.73 10.88 -8.27
CA PRO A 296 28.24 10.04 -7.18
C PRO A 296 28.98 10.85 -6.11
N ALA A 297 28.85 10.44 -4.85
CA ALA A 297 29.56 11.08 -3.74
C ALA A 297 31.10 10.99 -3.87
N THR A 298 31.60 10.00 -4.60
CA THR A 298 33.03 9.86 -4.93
C THR A 298 33.55 10.95 -5.87
N LEU A 299 32.65 11.64 -6.59
CA LEU A 299 32.96 12.74 -7.51
C LEU A 299 32.54 14.11 -6.95
N GLY A 300 32.31 14.21 -5.63
CA GLY A 300 31.89 15.45 -4.96
C GLY A 300 30.39 15.76 -5.04
N GLY A 301 29.56 14.85 -5.59
CA GLY A 301 28.11 15.01 -5.67
C GLY A 301 27.34 14.59 -4.42
N SER A 302 26.04 14.89 -4.38
CA SER A 302 25.13 14.50 -3.30
C SER A 302 24.98 12.97 -3.17
N GLY A 303 25.22 12.22 -4.26
CA GLY A 303 25.04 10.76 -4.30
C GLY A 303 23.59 10.30 -4.10
N LYS A 304 22.63 11.22 -4.27
CA LYS A 304 21.19 10.96 -4.27
C LYS A 304 20.49 11.93 -5.20
N LEU A 305 19.31 11.53 -5.68
CA LEU A 305 18.40 12.39 -6.42
C LEU A 305 17.70 13.37 -5.45
N SER A 306 17.54 14.63 -5.86
CA SER A 306 16.74 15.60 -5.10
C SER A 306 15.25 15.29 -5.21
N ILE A 307 14.44 15.66 -4.21
CA ILE A 307 12.97 15.48 -4.22
C ILE A 307 12.35 16.10 -5.49
N LYS A 308 12.78 17.32 -5.83
CA LYS A 308 12.31 18.05 -7.03
C LYS A 308 12.70 17.31 -8.31
N ASP A 309 13.96 16.89 -8.40
CA ASP A 309 14.49 16.20 -9.58
C ASP A 309 13.88 14.81 -9.73
N ALA A 310 13.56 14.13 -8.64
CA ALA A 310 12.90 12.82 -8.64
C ALA A 310 11.52 12.88 -9.29
N TRP A 311 10.75 13.94 -9.04
CA TRP A 311 9.50 14.17 -9.73
C TRP A 311 9.69 14.65 -11.18
N ALA A 312 10.61 15.60 -11.40
CA ALA A 312 10.84 16.19 -12.71
C ALA A 312 11.36 15.17 -13.75
N THR A 313 12.23 14.25 -13.34
CA THR A 313 12.78 13.18 -14.19
C THR A 313 11.81 12.02 -14.41
N PHE A 314 10.66 12.00 -13.73
CA PHE A 314 9.66 10.97 -13.91
C PHE A 314 8.90 11.26 -15.20
N ASP A 315 9.24 10.60 -16.30
CA ASP A 315 8.65 10.83 -17.61
C ASP A 315 7.15 10.48 -17.65
N GLY A 316 6.40 11.15 -18.55
CA GLY A 316 4.96 10.94 -18.70
C GLY A 316 4.57 9.47 -18.91
N PRO A 317 5.21 8.74 -19.84
CA PRO A 317 4.93 7.31 -20.04
C PRO A 317 5.15 6.45 -18.78
N ALA A 318 6.25 6.66 -18.04
CA ALA A 318 6.48 5.93 -16.79
C ALA A 318 5.46 6.29 -15.71
N ARG A 319 5.05 7.57 -15.60
CA ARG A 319 3.97 7.99 -14.68
C ARG A 319 2.67 7.27 -14.98
N ILE A 320 2.28 7.19 -16.26
CA ILE A 320 1.06 6.49 -16.68
C ILE A 320 1.16 5.00 -16.35
N ARG A 321 2.32 4.38 -16.57
CA ARG A 321 2.55 2.96 -16.24
C ARG A 321 2.42 2.71 -14.74
N TYR A 322 3.06 3.53 -13.92
CA TYR A 322 2.95 3.49 -12.46
C TYR A 322 1.50 3.66 -11.97
N LEU A 323 0.78 4.67 -12.49
CA LEU A 323 -0.64 4.89 -12.16
C LEU A 323 -1.52 3.71 -12.60
N LYS A 324 -1.24 3.09 -13.75
CA LYS A 324 -1.96 1.89 -14.21
C LYS A 324 -1.72 0.69 -13.27
N VAL A 325 -0.51 0.54 -12.72
CA VAL A 325 -0.22 -0.51 -11.74
C VAL A 325 -1.04 -0.28 -10.47
N ILE A 326 -1.00 0.94 -9.91
CA ILE A 326 -1.77 1.29 -8.71
C ILE A 326 -3.27 1.14 -8.94
N GLY A 327 -3.80 1.65 -10.04
CA GLY A 327 -5.22 1.53 -10.38
C GLY A 327 -5.67 0.07 -10.52
N LYS A 328 -4.83 -0.80 -11.09
CA LYS A 328 -5.12 -2.24 -11.15
C LYS A 328 -5.07 -2.90 -9.77
N ALA A 329 -4.11 -2.54 -8.92
CA ALA A 329 -4.03 -3.02 -7.54
C ALA A 329 -5.31 -2.66 -6.76
N PHE A 330 -5.69 -1.39 -6.80
CA PHE A 330 -6.91 -0.89 -6.18
C PHE A 330 -8.17 -1.59 -6.70
N ALA A 331 -8.28 -1.81 -8.01
CA ALA A 331 -9.40 -2.55 -8.59
C ALA A 331 -9.47 -4.02 -8.10
N MET A 332 -8.31 -4.67 -7.93
CA MET A 332 -8.24 -6.03 -7.38
C MET A 332 -8.65 -6.08 -5.91
N GLU A 333 -8.24 -5.10 -5.10
CA GLU A 333 -8.66 -4.99 -3.70
C GLU A 333 -10.16 -4.75 -3.58
N PHE A 334 -10.71 -3.83 -4.39
CA PHE A 334 -12.14 -3.56 -4.42
C PHE A 334 -12.96 -4.79 -4.82
N ALA A 335 -12.50 -5.53 -5.84
CA ALA A 335 -13.13 -6.80 -6.23
C ALA A 335 -13.07 -7.85 -5.10
N ALA A 336 -11.93 -7.96 -4.40
CA ALA A 336 -11.80 -8.84 -3.25
C ALA A 336 -12.73 -8.42 -2.11
N MET A 337 -12.84 -7.12 -1.80
CA MET A 337 -13.77 -6.59 -0.80
C MET A 337 -15.22 -6.96 -1.11
N ILE A 338 -15.67 -6.78 -2.36
CA ILE A 338 -17.04 -7.16 -2.77
C ILE A 338 -17.26 -8.66 -2.59
N LEU A 339 -16.33 -9.48 -3.10
CA LEU A 339 -16.43 -10.94 -3.05
C LEU A 339 -16.49 -11.46 -1.62
N PHE A 340 -15.58 -11.03 -0.75
CA PHE A 340 -15.57 -11.47 0.64
C PHE A 340 -16.73 -10.88 1.44
N SER A 341 -17.18 -9.65 1.17
CA SER A 341 -18.40 -9.10 1.80
C SER A 341 -19.62 -9.95 1.47
N PHE A 342 -19.75 -10.40 0.22
CA PHE A 342 -20.83 -11.31 -0.19
C PHE A 342 -20.71 -12.66 0.51
N VAL A 343 -19.51 -13.28 0.52
CA VAL A 343 -19.27 -14.58 1.18
C VAL A 343 -19.57 -14.50 2.68
N LEU A 344 -19.07 -13.49 3.38
CA LEU A 344 -19.30 -13.30 4.81
C LEU A 344 -20.79 -13.01 5.09
N GLY A 345 -21.44 -12.20 4.26
CA GLY A 345 -22.89 -11.94 4.35
C GLY A 345 -23.72 -13.22 4.22
N CYS A 346 -23.39 -14.08 3.26
CA CYS A 346 -24.03 -15.39 3.10
C CYS A 346 -23.80 -16.31 4.32
N GLN A 347 -22.59 -16.32 4.89
CA GLN A 347 -22.27 -17.12 6.08
C GLN A 347 -23.05 -16.64 7.31
N VAL A 348 -23.15 -15.32 7.51
CA VAL A 348 -23.97 -14.74 8.58
C VAL A 348 -25.43 -15.13 8.38
N HIS A 349 -25.96 -14.99 7.17
CA HIS A 349 -27.34 -15.38 6.86
C HIS A 349 -27.60 -16.89 7.07
N ALA A 350 -26.62 -17.74 6.77
CA ALA A 350 -26.69 -19.18 6.99
C ALA A 350 -26.57 -19.60 8.47
N GLY A 351 -26.40 -18.65 9.40
CA GLY A 351 -26.35 -18.91 10.84
C GLY A 351 -24.95 -19.05 11.43
N ALA A 352 -23.91 -18.49 10.80
CA ALA A 352 -22.54 -18.53 11.34
C ALA A 352 -22.44 -17.74 12.65
N LEU A 353 -23.26 -16.69 12.73
CA LEU A 353 -23.52 -15.89 13.91
C LEU A 353 -25.03 -15.92 14.15
N THR A 354 -25.46 -16.71 15.12
CA THR A 354 -26.85 -16.69 15.58
C THR A 354 -26.96 -15.86 16.85
N TYR A 355 -27.80 -14.83 16.83
CA TYR A 355 -28.17 -14.08 18.02
C TYR A 355 -29.28 -14.85 18.73
N GLY A 356 -28.96 -15.52 19.83
CA GLY A 356 -29.92 -16.31 20.62
C GLY A 356 -30.31 -15.58 21.90
N VAL A 357 -31.61 -15.50 22.17
CA VAL A 357 -32.18 -15.02 23.45
C VAL A 357 -32.10 -16.16 24.46
N ARG A 358 -31.25 -16.04 25.49
CA ARG A 358 -31.25 -16.97 26.62
C ARG A 358 -32.46 -16.66 27.51
N ARG A 359 -33.54 -17.44 27.43
CA ARG A 359 -34.56 -17.47 28.49
C ARG A 359 -33.89 -17.96 29.77
N SER A 360 -33.85 -17.13 30.80
CA SER A 360 -33.49 -17.57 32.14
C SER A 360 -34.57 -18.55 32.62
N GLU A 361 -34.22 -19.82 32.75
CA GLU A 361 -35.01 -20.78 33.51
C GLU A 361 -34.94 -20.37 34.98
N VAL A 362 -35.96 -19.64 35.44
CA VAL A 362 -36.24 -19.52 36.87
C VAL A 362 -37.02 -20.77 37.24
N SER A 363 -36.33 -21.70 37.90
CA SER A 363 -36.90 -22.90 38.51
C SER A 363 -37.98 -22.52 39.55
N ALA A 364 -39.11 -23.22 39.46
CA ALA A 364 -40.26 -23.14 40.37
C ALA A 364 -39.94 -23.57 41.81
#